data_AF-A0A7S0DHU4-F1
#
_entry.id   AF-A0A7S0DHU4-F1
#
_cell.length_a   1.000
_cell.length_b   1.000
_cell.length_c   1.000
_cell.angle_alpha   90.00
_cell.angle_beta   90.00
_cell.angle_gamma   90.00
#
_symmetry.space_group_name_H-M   'P 1'
#
loop_
_entity.id
_entity.type
_entity.pdbx_description
1 polymer ?
#
loop_
_entity_poly.entity_id
_entity_poly.type
_entity_poly.pdbx_seq_one_letter_code
_entity_poly.pdbx_strand_id
1 'polypeptide(L)'
;AGQNYAKAKMFSKAMRLYLKCDEEQLDAAIDVIKVTKNNPERLSLVRMLHDFLVGEIDGKSKNPKYIYMLYMAIGDHQKASKTAVIIASQEQQVGSYRTAHEILFDTLLELRKNKIPVPHTLNKALVVLHSYIIVRKLVARK
;
A
#
# COMPACT_ATOMS: atom_id res chain seq x y z
N ALA A 1 1.07 -24.56 -4.54
CA ALA A 1 0.49 -24.65 -5.90
C ALA A 1 0.61 -23.32 -6.69
N GLY A 2 0.27 -22.16 -6.11
CA GLY A 2 0.30 -20.87 -6.82
C GLY A 2 1.65 -20.49 -7.45
N GLN A 3 2.77 -20.78 -6.76
CA GLN A 3 4.12 -20.48 -7.28
C GLN A 3 4.46 -21.22 -8.58
N ASN A 4 3.93 -22.44 -8.75
CA ASN A 4 4.14 -23.24 -9.97
C ASN A 4 3.36 -22.65 -11.16
N TYR A 5 2.16 -22.11 -10.92
CA TYR A 5 1.37 -21.44 -11.95
C TYR A 5 1.92 -20.06 -12.33
N ALA A 6 2.50 -19.33 -11.37
CA ALA A 6 3.22 -18.10 -11.64
C ALA A 6 4.45 -18.35 -12.54
N LYS A 7 5.19 -19.44 -12.28
CA LYS A 7 6.30 -19.90 -13.15
C LYS A 7 5.80 -20.37 -14.53
N ALA A 8 4.60 -20.90 -14.61
CA ALA A 8 3.97 -21.35 -15.87
C ALA A 8 3.30 -20.22 -16.69
N LYS A 9 3.50 -18.93 -16.33
CA LYS A 9 2.88 -17.76 -16.97
C LYS A 9 1.33 -17.76 -16.96
N MET A 10 0.70 -18.58 -16.14
CA MET A 10 -0.75 -18.63 -15.97
C MET A 10 -1.18 -17.71 -14.81
N PHE A 11 -1.02 -16.40 -15.00
CA PHE A 11 -1.15 -15.40 -13.93
C PHE A 11 -2.57 -15.29 -13.36
N SER A 12 -3.59 -15.40 -14.21
CA SER A 12 -5.00 -15.32 -13.80
C SER A 12 -5.44 -16.53 -12.96
N LYS A 13 -4.92 -17.74 -13.22
CA LYS A 13 -5.14 -18.91 -12.36
C LYS A 13 -4.33 -18.85 -11.07
N ALA A 14 -3.08 -18.37 -11.16
CA ALA A 14 -2.24 -18.16 -9.99
C ALA A 14 -2.88 -17.16 -9.00
N MET A 15 -3.36 -16.02 -9.51
CA MET A 15 -4.06 -15.01 -8.71
C MET A 15 -5.29 -15.59 -8.01
N ARG A 16 -6.17 -16.31 -8.73
CA ARG A 16 -7.34 -16.94 -8.10
C ARG A 16 -6.98 -17.96 -7.01
N LEU A 17 -5.84 -18.65 -7.13
CA LEU A 17 -5.35 -19.56 -6.10
C LEU A 17 -4.81 -18.79 -4.89
N TYR A 18 -4.06 -17.71 -5.11
CA TYR A 18 -3.55 -16.86 -4.03
C TYR A 18 -4.67 -16.15 -3.28
N LEU A 19 -5.72 -15.72 -3.97
CA LEU A 19 -6.90 -15.09 -3.36
C LEU A 19 -7.80 -16.07 -2.59
N LYS A 20 -7.67 -17.38 -2.87
CA LYS A 20 -8.37 -18.42 -2.10
C LYS A 20 -7.66 -18.80 -0.81
N CYS A 21 -6.36 -18.55 -0.74
CA CYS A 21 -5.61 -18.71 0.49
C CYS A 21 -5.65 -17.40 1.28
N ASP A 22 -5.53 -17.53 2.60
CA ASP A 22 -5.57 -16.42 3.55
C ASP A 22 -4.46 -15.38 3.32
N GLU A 23 -4.41 -14.38 4.21
CA GLU A 23 -3.56 -13.18 4.10
C GLU A 23 -2.07 -13.45 3.83
N GLU A 24 -1.55 -14.63 4.20
CA GLU A 24 -0.16 -15.05 3.97
C GLU A 24 0.26 -15.09 2.49
N GLN A 25 -0.70 -15.20 1.56
CA GLN A 25 -0.41 -15.27 0.13
C GLN A 25 -0.60 -13.95 -0.62
N LEU A 26 -0.99 -12.87 0.08
CA LEU A 26 -1.17 -11.55 -0.52
C LEU A 26 0.14 -10.95 -1.04
N ASP A 27 1.25 -11.14 -0.32
CA ASP A 27 2.56 -10.67 -0.76
C ASP A 27 2.98 -11.36 -2.07
N ALA A 28 2.73 -12.66 -2.19
CA ALA A 28 2.99 -13.42 -3.41
C ALA A 28 2.10 -12.94 -4.58
N ALA A 29 0.85 -12.57 -4.31
CA ALA A 29 -0.03 -11.98 -5.33
C ALA A 29 0.47 -10.60 -5.81
N ILE A 30 0.97 -9.76 -4.90
CA ILE A 30 1.57 -8.46 -5.25
C ILE A 30 2.83 -8.67 -6.10
N ASP A 31 3.66 -9.65 -5.78
CA ASP A 31 4.86 -9.96 -6.56
C ASP A 31 4.54 -10.47 -7.97
N VAL A 32 3.46 -11.24 -8.14
CA VAL A 32 2.95 -11.60 -9.47
C VAL A 32 2.58 -10.34 -10.28
N ILE A 33 1.97 -9.33 -9.67
CA ILE A 33 1.64 -8.06 -10.35
C ILE A 33 2.90 -7.30 -10.77
N LYS A 34 3.97 -7.34 -9.96
CA LYS A 34 5.28 -6.75 -10.32
C LYS A 34 5.88 -7.46 -11.54
N VAL A 35 5.88 -8.80 -11.55
CA VAL A 35 6.43 -9.61 -12.66
C VAL A 35 5.62 -9.44 -13.94
N THR A 36 4.32 -9.22 -13.84
CA THR A 36 3.41 -9.06 -15.00
C THR A 36 3.39 -7.65 -15.61
N LYS A 37 4.37 -6.78 -15.30
CA LYS A 37 4.43 -5.38 -15.78
C LYS A 37 4.22 -5.21 -17.28
N ASN A 38 4.72 -6.13 -18.09
CA ASN A 38 4.66 -6.06 -19.55
C ASN A 38 3.51 -6.90 -20.17
N ASN A 39 2.66 -7.52 -19.36
CA ASN A 39 1.59 -8.39 -19.85
C ASN A 39 0.27 -7.62 -20.02
N PRO A 40 -0.52 -7.91 -21.07
CA PRO A 40 -1.81 -7.25 -21.31
C PRO A 40 -2.85 -7.57 -20.22
N GLU A 41 -2.74 -8.73 -19.56
CA GLU A 41 -3.66 -9.13 -18.48
C GLU A 41 -3.45 -8.36 -17.16
N ARG A 42 -2.38 -7.57 -17.03
CA ARG A 42 -2.02 -6.89 -15.77
C ARG A 42 -3.17 -6.06 -15.20
N LEU A 43 -3.89 -5.32 -16.04
CA LEU A 43 -4.97 -4.44 -15.59
C LEU A 43 -6.09 -5.24 -14.91
N SER A 44 -6.46 -6.39 -15.48
CA SER A 44 -7.47 -7.29 -14.92
C SER A 44 -7.01 -7.93 -13.60
N LEU A 45 -5.74 -8.31 -13.50
CA LEU A 45 -5.17 -8.88 -12.26
C LEU A 45 -5.13 -7.83 -11.14
N VAL A 46 -4.76 -6.59 -11.47
CA VAL A 46 -4.75 -5.45 -10.55
C VAL A 46 -6.16 -5.18 -10.02
N ARG A 47 -7.15 -5.11 -10.90
CA ARG A 47 -8.54 -4.90 -10.52
C ARG A 47 -9.04 -6.01 -9.60
N MET A 48 -8.78 -7.27 -9.96
CA MET A 48 -9.17 -8.41 -9.15
C MET A 48 -8.56 -8.36 -7.74
N LEU A 49 -7.27 -7.99 -7.62
CA LEU A 49 -6.64 -7.85 -6.30
C LEU A 49 -7.19 -6.65 -5.53
N HIS A 50 -7.42 -5.53 -6.21
CA HIS A 50 -8.02 -4.34 -5.60
C HIS A 50 -9.41 -4.66 -5.01
N ASP A 51 -10.29 -5.27 -5.80
CA ASP A 51 -11.66 -5.60 -5.39
C ASP A 51 -11.66 -6.62 -4.24
N PHE A 52 -10.67 -7.53 -4.21
CA PHE A 52 -10.45 -8.42 -3.06
C PHE A 52 -9.99 -7.68 -1.80
N LEU A 53 -9.02 -6.77 -1.92
CA LEU A 53 -8.47 -6.03 -0.78
C LEU A 53 -9.49 -5.06 -0.16
N VAL A 54 -10.34 -4.47 -0.98
CA VAL A 54 -11.45 -3.60 -0.54
C VAL A 54 -12.56 -4.42 0.13
N GLY A 55 -12.64 -5.73 -0.16
CA GLY A 55 -13.65 -6.62 0.39
C GLY A 55 -14.92 -6.71 -0.43
N GLU A 56 -14.94 -6.26 -1.69
CA GLU A 56 -16.09 -6.45 -2.58
C GLU A 56 -16.34 -7.93 -2.90
N ILE A 57 -15.29 -8.76 -2.81
CA ILE A 57 -15.35 -10.20 -3.10
C ILE A 57 -15.59 -11.03 -1.83
N ASP A 58 -14.93 -10.72 -0.72
CA ASP A 58 -14.96 -11.54 0.52
C ASP A 58 -15.85 -10.94 1.63
N GLY A 59 -16.29 -9.68 1.48
CA GLY A 59 -17.09 -8.94 2.46
C GLY A 59 -16.28 -8.31 3.62
N LYS A 60 -14.98 -8.58 3.72
CA LYS A 60 -14.05 -8.05 4.72
C LYS A 60 -12.99 -7.20 4.03
N SER A 61 -12.91 -5.93 4.41
CA SER A 61 -11.80 -5.08 4.01
C SER A 61 -10.51 -5.57 4.66
N LYS A 62 -9.48 -5.78 3.84
CA LYS A 62 -8.15 -6.18 4.31
C LYS A 62 -7.37 -4.97 4.80
N ASN A 63 -6.22 -5.22 5.40
CA ASN A 63 -5.35 -4.16 5.90
C ASN A 63 -4.99 -3.16 4.77
N PRO A 64 -5.20 -1.85 4.94
CA PRO A 64 -4.89 -0.85 3.92
C PRO A 64 -3.41 -0.81 3.53
N LYS A 65 -2.51 -1.38 4.33
CA LYS A 65 -1.10 -1.61 3.98
C LYS A 65 -0.93 -2.38 2.66
N TYR A 66 -1.75 -3.41 2.42
CA TYR A 66 -1.69 -4.18 1.17
C TYR A 66 -2.17 -3.37 -0.04
N ILE A 67 -3.19 -2.52 0.15
CA ILE A 67 -3.68 -1.61 -0.90
C ILE A 67 -2.58 -0.59 -1.27
N TYR A 68 -1.88 -0.05 -0.26
CA TYR A 68 -0.74 0.83 -0.49
C TYR A 68 0.37 0.12 -1.27
N MET A 69 0.78 -1.08 -0.85
CA MET A 69 1.81 -1.86 -1.55
C MET A 69 1.42 -2.20 -2.99
N LEU A 70 0.14 -2.51 -3.23
CA LEU A 70 -0.39 -2.73 -4.57
C LEU A 70 -0.25 -1.48 -5.44
N TYR A 71 -0.70 -0.30 -4.98
CA TYR A 71 -0.60 0.93 -5.76
C TYR A 71 0.85 1.33 -6.04
N MET A 72 1.75 1.11 -5.07
CA MET A 72 3.19 1.31 -5.25
C MET A 72 3.78 0.36 -6.30
N ALA A 73 3.36 -0.91 -6.31
CA ALA A 73 3.77 -1.89 -7.34
C ALA A 73 3.24 -1.55 -8.74
N ILE A 74 2.08 -0.90 -8.82
CA ILE A 74 1.48 -0.48 -10.10
C ILE A 74 2.14 0.79 -10.63
N GLY A 75 2.64 1.65 -9.74
CA GLY A 75 3.12 3.00 -10.05
C GLY A 75 2.01 4.07 -9.98
N ASP A 76 0.84 3.73 -9.41
CA ASP A 76 -0.24 4.69 -9.19
C ASP A 76 0.02 5.47 -7.89
N HIS A 77 0.99 6.38 -7.96
CA HIS A 77 1.46 7.14 -6.80
C HIS A 77 0.40 8.10 -6.25
N GLN A 78 -0.56 8.54 -7.06
CA GLN A 78 -1.65 9.38 -6.60
C GLN A 78 -2.60 8.62 -5.66
N LYS A 79 -3.01 7.40 -6.05
CA LYS A 79 -3.84 6.57 -5.17
C LYS A 79 -3.05 6.08 -3.96
N ALA A 80 -1.78 5.70 -4.15
CA ALA A 80 -0.91 5.32 -3.04
C ALA A 80 -0.80 6.43 -1.99
N SER A 81 -0.64 7.69 -2.41
CA SER A 81 -0.59 8.84 -1.51
C SER A 81 -1.86 9.01 -0.67
N LYS A 82 -3.04 8.85 -1.29
CA LYS A 82 -4.32 8.92 -0.57
C LYS A 82 -4.44 7.79 0.46
N THR A 83 -4.09 6.57 0.07
CA THR A 83 -4.10 5.42 0.98
C THR A 83 -3.09 5.60 2.12
N ALA A 84 -1.90 6.13 1.86
CA ALA A 84 -0.89 6.41 2.89
C ALA A 84 -1.40 7.37 3.96
N VAL A 85 -2.16 8.41 3.56
CA VAL A 85 -2.80 9.33 4.52
C VAL A 85 -3.84 8.62 5.39
N ILE A 86 -4.62 7.69 4.81
CA ILE A 86 -5.59 6.88 5.56
C ILE A 86 -4.87 5.99 6.59
N ILE A 87 -3.81 5.28 6.16
CA ILE A 87 -3.02 4.42 7.05
C ILE A 87 -2.39 5.24 8.18
N ALA A 88 -1.80 6.39 7.86
CA ALA A 88 -1.19 7.27 8.85
C ALA A 88 -2.23 7.77 9.87
N SER A 89 -3.44 8.10 9.43
CA SER A 89 -4.55 8.49 10.31
C SER A 89 -4.96 7.35 11.26
N GLN A 90 -5.02 6.11 10.77
CA GLN A 90 -5.31 4.94 11.60
C GLN A 90 -4.20 4.68 12.63
N GLU A 91 -2.94 4.72 12.20
CA GLU A 91 -1.79 4.55 13.11
C GLU A 91 -1.73 5.68 14.15
N GLN A 92 -2.12 6.91 13.79
CA GLN A 92 -2.29 8.02 14.74
C GLN A 92 -3.35 7.73 15.80
N GLN A 93 -4.50 7.17 15.42
CA GLN A 93 -5.59 6.82 16.35
C GLN A 93 -5.16 5.73 17.35
N VAL A 94 -4.29 4.81 16.91
CA VAL A 94 -3.69 3.77 17.78
C VAL A 94 -2.57 4.33 18.67
N GLY A 95 -2.14 5.59 18.47
CA GLY A 95 -1.04 6.22 19.21
C GLY A 95 0.36 5.94 18.63
N SER A 96 0.42 5.29 17.47
CA SER A 96 1.62 4.91 16.72
C SER A 96 2.13 6.07 15.85
N TYR A 97 2.37 7.24 16.46
CA TYR A 97 2.71 8.48 15.75
C TYR A 97 4.02 8.40 14.95
N ARG A 98 4.99 7.61 15.42
CA ARG A 98 6.28 7.43 14.73
C ARG A 98 6.09 6.66 13.43
N THR A 99 5.38 5.55 13.48
CA THR A 99 5.05 4.73 12.31
C THR A 99 4.20 5.52 11.30
N ALA A 100 3.23 6.29 11.78
CA ALA A 100 2.43 7.17 10.93
C ALA A 100 3.30 8.21 10.19
N HIS A 101 4.28 8.81 10.89
CA HIS A 101 5.22 9.75 10.30
C HIS A 101 6.15 9.09 9.28
N GLU A 102 6.71 7.93 9.62
CA GLU A 102 7.60 7.15 8.74
C GLU A 102 6.89 6.78 7.42
N ILE A 103 5.65 6.27 7.48
CA ILE A 103 4.87 5.93 6.28
C ILE A 103 4.64 7.14 5.37
N LEU A 104 4.26 8.30 5.94
CA LEU A 104 4.04 9.52 5.16
C LEU A 104 5.35 10.05 4.56
N PHE A 105 6.45 9.94 5.31
CA PHE A 105 7.75 10.41 4.87
C PHE A 105 8.31 9.54 3.73
N ASP A 106 8.20 8.22 3.84
CA ASP A 106 8.61 7.29 2.78
C ASP A 106 7.79 7.54 1.51
N THR A 107 6.47 7.71 1.65
CA THR A 107 5.59 8.04 0.51
C THR A 107 6.00 9.36 -0.16
N LEU A 108 6.40 10.36 0.63
CA LEU A 108 6.91 11.65 0.12
C LEU A 108 8.21 11.46 -0.68
N LEU A 109 9.14 10.65 -0.18
CA LEU A 109 10.40 10.36 -0.86
C LEU A 109 10.14 9.66 -2.20
N GLU A 110 9.25 8.67 -2.24
CA GLU A 110 8.89 8.01 -3.48
C GLU A 110 8.24 8.96 -4.50
N LEU A 111 7.35 9.86 -4.06
CA LEU A 111 6.75 10.87 -4.94
C LEU A 111 7.81 11.80 -5.55
N ARG A 112 8.76 12.26 -4.73
CA ARG A 112 9.87 13.11 -5.17
C ARG A 112 10.79 12.38 -6.15
N LYS A 113 11.12 11.12 -5.87
CA LYS A 113 11.95 10.27 -6.74
C LYS A 113 11.33 10.11 -8.12
N ASN A 114 10.01 9.99 -8.19
CA ASN A 114 9.26 9.87 -9.44
C ASN A 114 8.88 11.23 -10.07
N LYS A 115 9.37 12.36 -9.51
CA LYS A 115 9.07 13.73 -9.97
C LYS A 115 7.58 14.07 -10.00
N ILE A 116 6.79 13.44 -9.12
CA ILE A 116 5.35 13.67 -9.02
C ILE A 116 5.10 14.78 -7.99
N PRO A 117 4.22 15.76 -8.30
CA PRO A 117 3.89 16.81 -7.36
C PRO A 117 3.26 16.21 -6.10
N VAL A 118 3.75 16.66 -4.95
CA VAL A 118 3.31 16.17 -3.65
C VAL A 118 1.91 16.70 -3.37
N PRO A 119 0.91 15.82 -3.09
CA PRO A 119 -0.42 16.27 -2.71
C PRO A 119 -0.41 17.09 -1.44
N HIS A 120 -1.16 18.20 -1.42
CA HIS A 120 -1.23 19.10 -0.27
C HIS A 120 -1.69 18.39 1.01
N THR A 121 -2.62 17.43 0.88
CA THR A 121 -3.15 16.62 1.99
C THR A 121 -2.06 15.80 2.67
N LEU A 122 -1.18 15.15 1.91
CA LEU A 122 -0.06 14.37 2.44
C LEU A 122 0.94 15.29 3.16
N ASN A 123 1.30 16.42 2.56
CA ASN A 123 2.24 17.35 3.15
C ASN A 123 1.70 17.94 4.47
N LYS A 124 0.42 18.33 4.50
CA LYS A 124 -0.23 18.83 5.71
C LYS A 124 -0.22 17.80 6.84
N ALA A 125 -0.57 16.55 6.55
CA ALA A 125 -0.55 15.46 7.53
C ALA A 125 0.87 15.21 8.07
N LEU A 126 1.88 15.21 7.19
CA LEU A 126 3.27 15.02 7.57
C LEU A 126 3.77 16.14 8.49
N VAL A 127 3.48 17.40 8.17
CA VAL A 127 3.92 18.56 8.98
C VAL A 127 3.33 18.51 10.39
N VAL A 128 2.05 18.15 10.51
CA VAL A 128 1.37 18.01 11.82
C VAL A 128 2.04 16.92 12.66
N LEU A 129 2.35 15.77 12.06
CA LEU A 129 3.06 14.69 12.75
C LEU A 129 4.49 15.07 13.11
N HIS A 130 5.18 15.76 12.22
CA HIS A 130 6.56 16.16 12.41
C HIS A 130 6.71 17.13 13.59
N SER A 131 5.86 18.16 13.65
CA SER A 131 5.87 19.11 14.77
C SER A 131 5.52 18.43 16.09
N TYR A 132 4.51 17.55 16.10
CA TYR A 132 4.14 16.77 17.28
C TYR A 132 5.29 15.93 17.82
N ILE A 133 6.02 15.21 16.96
CA ILE A 133 7.15 14.36 17.37
C ILE A 133 8.28 15.20 18.00
N ILE A 134 8.58 16.37 17.42
CA ILE A 134 9.60 17.28 17.95
C ILE A 134 9.19 17.77 19.34
N VAL A 135 7.98 18.30 19.48
CA VAL A 135 7.49 18.83 20.77
C VAL A 135 7.46 17.72 21.83
N ARG A 136 6.99 16.52 21.48
CA ARG A 136 6.97 15.39 22.41
C ARG A 136 8.36 15.04 22.94
N LYS A 137 9.39 15.06 22.08
CA LYS A 137 10.78 14.82 22.49
C LYS A 137 11.32 15.94 23.40
N LEU A 138 10.91 17.18 23.17
CA LEU A 138 11.32 18.33 23.99
C LEU A 138 10.67 18.30 25.38
N VAL A 139 9.38 17.97 25.46
CA VAL A 139 8.65 17.88 26.73
C VAL A 139 9.15 16.70 27.57
N ALA A 140 9.45 15.55 26.96
CA ALA A 140 9.95 14.38 27.68
C ALA A 140 11.38 14.53 28.25
N ARG A 141 12.11 15.60 27.89
CA ARG A 141 13.45 15.92 28.40
C ARG A 141 13.43 16.90 29.58
N LYS A 142 12.27 17.44 29.94
CA LYS A 142 12.05 18.21 31.17
C LYS A 142 11.58 17.29 32.28
#